data_AF-A0A4R6KAW4-F1
#
_entry.id   AF-A0A4R6KAW4-F1
#
_cell.length_a   1.000
_cell.length_b   1.000
_cell.length_c   1.000
_cell.angle_alpha   90.00
_cell.angle_beta   90.00
_cell.angle_gamma   90.00
#
_symmetry.space_group_name_H-M   'P 1'
#
loop_
_entity.id
_entity.type
_entity.pdbx_description
1 polymer ?
#
loop_
_entity_poly.entity_id
_entity_poly.type
_entity_poly.pdbx_seq_one_letter_code
_entity_poly.pdbx_strand_id
1 'polypeptide(L)'
;MGGEPGARSSLREARPLLLVVDIDPQRLDRIERELERSFGVDFRVRGELTAAAALGSLDFAREVEQRVAVVLVDHDLAADQRSAVLDRARTLHPDARRALLIEWGAWRRRDTAAAILAAMAVGDINYYVLKPWISHDELFHRTVAEFVQEWSRNEVANLREAVVIASERSARGHAIRSLLARNGIPSAFRPTGSALADAVLREVGEPDPGDGVLVWMPAVGGALLHDPTDAEVAEAWGVHTTLEEEERDFDVLVIGAGPGGLAAAVYASSEGLRTLVVERESIGGQAGTSSLIRNYLGFSRGISGSELAQRGYQQAWVFGAHFVLMREVVRLEPQGDRFLTEIGDVGEVTAKAVVLATGVSYRRLGVPSLEALTGAGVYYGASVSEAHGLTGMDACVVGGGNSAGQAVLHLARYCRRVTLVIRGDDLAASMSQYLIDAIDAADNVVLRVAGEVVGGGGDGRLETIVLRDRQTGQEETLPVDGLFVMIGAEPGTGWLPEKVGRDHYGFVLAGVDAAADPLWTEDRPPQPYETTIPGLFAVGDVRCGSVKRVASAVGEGSVVVSQIHGHLKELAQRALGGLAGRDG
;
A
#
# COMPACT_ATOMS: atom_id res chain seq x y z
N MET A 1 19.95 33.28 49.07
CA MET A 1 20.22 33.34 47.62
C MET A 1 20.76 31.96 47.23
N GLY A 2 19.93 30.95 47.00
CA GLY A 2 18.75 30.96 46.12
C GLY A 2 19.18 30.71 44.68
N GLY A 3 20.01 29.68 44.45
CA GLY A 3 20.29 29.18 43.10
C GLY A 3 19.26 28.12 42.77
N GLU A 4 18.39 28.42 41.82
CA GLU A 4 17.44 27.46 41.29
C GLU A 4 18.20 26.24 40.72
N PRO A 5 17.73 25.00 40.99
CA PRO A 5 18.26 23.83 40.31
C PRO A 5 17.90 23.94 38.83
N GLY A 6 18.94 24.06 38.00
CA GLY A 6 18.84 24.21 36.56
C GLY A 6 17.87 23.20 35.95
N ALA A 7 17.02 23.73 35.06
CA ALA A 7 16.09 22.98 34.24
C ALA A 7 16.78 21.75 33.66
N ARG A 8 16.31 20.56 34.05
CA ARG A 8 16.53 19.35 33.26
C ARG A 8 15.92 19.64 31.90
N SER A 9 16.76 19.88 30.89
CA SER A 9 16.37 19.79 29.48
C SER A 9 15.45 18.59 29.35
N SER A 10 14.24 18.78 28.83
CA SER A 10 13.30 17.68 28.71
C SER A 10 13.97 16.62 27.85
N LEU A 11 14.10 15.39 28.35
CA LEU A 11 14.89 14.34 27.69
C LEU A 11 14.30 13.89 26.34
N ARG A 12 13.13 14.44 25.94
CA ARG A 12 12.67 14.49 24.55
C ARG A 12 13.67 15.16 23.60
N GLU A 13 14.54 16.04 24.09
CA GLU A 13 15.63 16.70 23.35
C GLU A 13 16.88 15.80 23.19
N ALA A 14 16.96 14.66 23.89
CA ALA A 14 18.08 13.75 23.75
C ALA A 14 18.09 13.11 22.34
N ARG A 15 19.31 12.91 21.81
CA ARG A 15 19.52 12.24 20.52
C ARG A 15 18.90 10.83 20.56
N PRO A 16 18.10 10.45 19.55
CA PRO A 16 17.51 9.12 19.50
C PRO A 16 18.57 8.02 19.48
N LEU A 17 18.25 6.86 20.06
CA LEU A 17 19.14 5.72 20.17
C LEU A 17 19.15 4.89 18.88
N LEU A 18 20.34 4.55 18.39
CA LEU A 18 20.60 3.46 17.45
C LEU A 18 21.27 2.33 18.22
N LEU A 19 20.53 1.27 18.51
CA LEU A 19 21.01 0.11 19.28
C LEU A 19 21.44 -1.00 18.33
N VAL A 20 22.62 -1.56 18.58
CA VAL A 20 23.17 -2.70 17.83
C VAL A 20 23.50 -3.82 18.79
N VAL A 21 23.13 -5.05 18.44
CA VAL A 21 23.48 -6.25 19.17
C VAL A 21 24.22 -7.18 18.22
N ASP A 22 25.50 -7.45 18.47
CA ASP A 22 26.31 -8.43 17.73
C ASP A 22 27.19 -9.20 18.71
N ILE A 23 27.23 -10.51 18.59
CA ILE A 23 27.97 -11.38 19.52
C ILE A 23 29.49 -11.32 19.31
N ASP A 24 29.94 -10.82 18.15
CA ASP A 24 31.34 -10.69 17.82
C ASP A 24 31.84 -9.26 18.10
N PRO A 25 32.82 -9.08 19.01
CA PRO A 25 33.32 -7.77 19.37
C PRO A 25 33.94 -6.97 18.22
N GLN A 26 34.61 -7.63 17.27
CA GLN A 26 35.25 -6.95 16.15
C GLN A 26 34.23 -6.50 15.11
N ARG A 27 33.19 -7.29 14.88
CA ARG A 27 32.07 -6.90 14.02
C ARG A 27 31.26 -5.78 14.65
N LEU A 28 30.95 -5.88 15.94
CA LEU A 28 30.22 -4.84 16.66
C LEU A 28 30.94 -3.50 16.57
N ASP A 29 32.24 -3.47 16.89
CA ASP A 29 33.08 -2.28 16.81
C ASP A 29 33.16 -1.69 15.39
N ARG A 30 33.11 -2.53 14.35
CA ARG A 30 33.00 -2.06 12.96
C ARG A 30 31.63 -1.45 12.67
N ILE A 31 30.54 -2.11 13.08
CA ILE A 31 29.18 -1.61 12.88
C ILE A 31 29.01 -0.27 13.61
N GLU A 32 29.44 -0.17 14.87
CA GLU A 32 29.38 1.06 15.65
C GLU A 32 30.14 2.21 14.96
N ARG A 33 31.36 1.97 14.45
CA ARG A 33 32.10 3.00 13.72
C ARG A 33 31.39 3.51 12.47
N GLU A 34 30.81 2.62 11.67
CA GLU A 34 30.10 3.01 10.44
C GLU A 34 28.80 3.77 10.78
N LEU A 35 28.09 3.34 11.83
CA LEU A 35 26.92 4.07 12.32
C LEU A 35 27.27 5.45 12.90
N GLU A 36 28.30 5.52 13.74
CA GLU A 36 28.71 6.77 14.39
C GLU A 36 29.21 7.78 13.35
N ARG A 37 29.91 7.31 12.32
CA ARG A 37 30.34 8.14 11.19
C ARG A 37 29.16 8.78 10.45
N SER A 38 28.14 7.99 10.15
CA SER A 38 27.05 8.42 9.25
C SER A 38 25.88 9.07 9.99
N PHE A 39 25.66 8.71 11.26
CA PHE A 39 24.49 9.12 12.03
C PHE A 39 24.83 9.69 13.41
N GLY A 40 26.08 9.57 13.88
CA GLY A 40 26.47 9.92 15.25
C GLY A 40 26.40 11.41 15.59
N VAL A 41 26.11 12.30 14.64
CA VAL A 41 25.78 13.71 14.90
C VAL A 41 24.39 13.82 15.51
N ASP A 42 23.39 13.20 14.86
CA ASP A 42 21.97 13.33 15.22
C ASP A 42 21.48 12.21 16.14
N PHE A 43 22.17 11.08 16.14
CA PHE A 43 21.81 9.88 16.89
C PHE A 43 22.89 9.50 17.91
N ARG A 44 22.48 8.79 18.95
CA ARG A 44 23.40 8.13 19.88
C ARG A 44 23.52 6.67 19.46
N VAL A 45 24.71 6.23 19.04
CA VAL A 45 24.96 4.82 18.74
C VAL A 45 25.35 4.07 20.01
N ARG A 46 24.85 2.84 20.15
CA ARG A 46 25.19 1.95 21.24
C ARG A 46 25.29 0.51 20.74
N GLY A 47 26.45 -0.10 20.87
CA GLY A 47 26.65 -1.54 20.71
C GLY A 47 26.53 -2.30 22.03
N GLU A 48 25.94 -3.50 21.96
CA GLU A 48 25.87 -4.46 23.06
C GLU A 48 26.26 -5.86 22.59
N LEU A 49 27.11 -6.55 23.36
CA LEU A 49 27.59 -7.90 23.02
C LEU A 49 26.62 -9.03 23.39
N THR A 50 25.60 -8.72 24.20
CA THR A 50 24.69 -9.73 24.74
C THR A 50 23.25 -9.23 24.72
N ALA A 51 22.30 -10.16 24.58
CA ALA A 51 20.87 -9.85 24.69
C ALA A 51 20.51 -9.22 26.04
N ALA A 52 21.10 -9.69 27.15
CA ALA A 52 20.83 -9.14 28.48
C ALA A 52 21.21 -7.64 28.58
N ALA A 53 22.37 -7.26 28.02
CA ALA A 53 22.79 -5.87 28.00
C ALA A 53 21.93 -5.00 27.07
N ALA A 54 21.51 -5.55 25.92
CA ALA A 54 20.57 -4.90 25.02
C ALA A 54 19.21 -4.65 25.68
N LEU A 55 18.66 -5.63 26.40
CA LEU A 55 17.42 -5.49 27.17
C LEU A 55 17.55 -4.37 28.22
N GLY A 56 18.66 -4.33 28.96
CA GLY A 56 18.94 -3.25 29.91
C GLY A 56 19.01 -1.87 29.26
N SER A 57 19.59 -1.77 28.05
CA SER A 57 19.63 -0.52 27.28
C SER A 57 18.23 -0.05 26.84
N LEU A 58 17.37 -0.97 26.40
CA LEU A 58 15.98 -0.65 26.02
C LEU A 58 15.15 -0.21 27.22
N ASP A 59 15.33 -0.89 28.36
CA ASP A 59 14.65 -0.58 29.62
C ASP A 59 15.06 0.80 30.12
N PHE A 60 16.37 1.05 30.17
CA PHE A 60 16.90 2.35 30.55
C PHE A 60 16.41 3.46 29.62
N ALA A 61 16.40 3.25 28.30
CA ALA A 61 15.87 4.23 27.35
C ALA A 61 14.40 4.56 27.63
N ARG A 62 13.60 3.56 28.00
CA ARG A 62 12.19 3.76 28.40
C ARG A 62 12.08 4.55 29.71
N GLU A 63 12.87 4.20 30.72
CA GLU A 63 12.87 4.86 32.04
C GLU A 63 13.22 6.36 31.94
N VAL A 64 14.15 6.71 31.05
CA VAL A 64 14.59 8.10 30.86
C VAL A 64 13.85 8.81 29.71
N GLU A 65 12.80 8.19 29.17
CA GLU A 65 12.02 8.70 28.03
C GLU A 65 12.88 9.05 26.79
N GLN A 66 14.01 8.37 26.61
CA GLN A 66 14.83 8.48 25.42
C GLN A 66 14.17 7.73 24.25
N ARG A 67 14.03 8.42 23.12
CA ARG A 67 13.51 7.84 21.87
C ARG A 67 14.49 6.80 21.32
N VAL A 68 13.97 5.67 20.83
CA VAL A 68 14.75 4.64 20.14
C VAL A 68 14.36 4.63 18.67
N ALA A 69 15.34 4.86 17.80
CA ALA A 69 15.12 4.97 16.36
C ALA A 69 15.23 3.62 15.65
N VAL A 70 16.33 2.91 15.87
CA VAL A 70 16.61 1.64 15.21
C VAL A 70 17.24 0.65 16.19
N VAL A 71 16.81 -0.61 16.10
CA VAL A 71 17.39 -1.76 16.80
C VAL A 71 17.86 -2.78 15.77
N LEU A 72 19.17 -3.00 15.69
CA LEU A 72 19.82 -3.97 14.81
C LEU A 72 20.27 -5.18 15.63
N VAL A 73 19.77 -6.37 15.31
CA VAL A 73 20.06 -7.60 16.07
C VAL A 73 20.74 -8.63 15.18
N ASP A 74 21.89 -9.12 15.60
CA ASP A 74 22.62 -10.18 14.90
C ASP A 74 21.79 -11.46 14.80
N HIS A 75 21.66 -11.95 13.57
CA HIS A 75 20.95 -13.19 13.27
C HIS A 75 21.57 -14.41 13.97
N ASP A 76 22.88 -14.40 14.21
CA ASP A 76 23.59 -15.52 14.82
C ASP A 76 23.41 -15.59 16.36
N LEU A 77 22.69 -14.65 16.98
CA LEU A 77 22.19 -14.85 18.35
C LEU A 77 21.26 -16.06 18.42
N ALA A 78 21.29 -16.75 19.57
CA ALA A 78 20.33 -17.81 19.86
C ALA A 78 18.88 -17.31 19.69
N ALA A 79 18.01 -18.15 19.14
CA ALA A 79 16.69 -17.72 18.69
C ALA A 79 15.82 -17.14 19.82
N ASP A 80 15.91 -17.70 21.02
CA ASP A 80 15.26 -17.22 22.24
C ASP A 80 15.77 -15.83 22.66
N GLN A 81 17.08 -15.63 22.63
CA GLN A 81 17.72 -14.36 22.96
C GLN A 81 17.36 -13.26 21.96
N ARG A 82 17.41 -13.59 20.67
CA ARG A 82 17.05 -12.68 19.58
C ARG A 82 15.58 -12.27 19.67
N SER A 83 14.68 -13.23 19.90
CA SER A 83 13.25 -12.94 20.07
C SER A 83 13.00 -12.05 21.28
N ALA A 84 13.66 -12.31 22.42
CA ALA A 84 13.52 -11.49 23.62
C ALA A 84 13.88 -10.01 23.39
N VAL A 85 14.97 -9.72 22.65
CA VAL A 85 15.35 -8.33 22.32
C VAL A 85 14.33 -7.67 21.41
N LEU A 86 13.89 -8.37 20.36
CA LEU A 86 12.92 -7.84 19.39
C LEU A 86 11.55 -7.60 20.03
N ASP A 87 11.06 -8.54 20.84
CA ASP A 87 9.83 -8.40 21.61
C ASP A 87 9.91 -7.23 22.58
N ARG A 88 11.01 -7.10 23.34
CA ARG A 88 11.18 -5.99 24.27
C ARG A 88 11.19 -4.63 23.56
N ALA A 89 11.87 -4.55 22.42
CA ALA A 89 11.88 -3.34 21.59
C ALA A 89 10.48 -3.02 21.07
N ARG A 90 9.75 -4.02 20.57
CA ARG A 90 8.37 -3.87 20.08
C ARG A 90 7.41 -3.38 21.19
N THR A 91 7.50 -3.94 22.38
CA THR A 91 6.62 -3.59 23.51
C THR A 91 6.96 -2.21 24.11
N LEU A 92 8.24 -1.90 24.31
CA LEU A 92 8.63 -0.65 24.98
C LEU A 92 8.77 0.55 24.04
N HIS A 93 9.15 0.28 22.80
CA HIS A 93 9.50 1.28 21.79
C HIS A 93 8.84 0.91 20.44
N PRO A 94 7.50 0.90 20.37
CA PRO A 94 6.77 0.38 19.21
C PRO A 94 7.15 1.06 17.88
N ASP A 95 7.49 2.36 17.93
CA ASP A 95 7.91 3.14 16.77
C ASP A 95 9.31 2.79 16.26
N ALA A 96 10.16 2.21 17.11
CA ALA A 96 11.52 1.85 16.73
C ALA A 96 11.52 0.89 15.57
N ARG A 97 12.35 1.15 14.57
CA ARG A 97 12.54 0.20 13.47
C ARG A 97 13.46 -0.93 13.90
N ARG A 98 13.19 -2.14 13.42
CA ARG A 98 13.87 -3.35 13.87
C ARG A 98 14.39 -4.13 12.67
N ALA A 99 15.63 -4.62 12.77
CA ALA A 99 16.24 -5.36 11.67
C ALA A 99 17.15 -6.49 12.14
N LEU A 100 17.24 -7.54 11.32
CA LEU A 100 18.27 -8.57 11.48
C LEU A 100 19.55 -8.20 10.76
N LEU A 101 20.67 -8.29 11.45
CA LEU A 101 21.99 -8.19 10.85
C LEU A 101 22.43 -9.56 10.33
N ILE A 102 22.79 -9.63 9.04
CA ILE A 102 23.27 -10.84 8.39
C ILE A 102 24.61 -10.61 7.69
N GLU A 103 25.44 -11.64 7.63
CA GLU A 103 26.72 -11.58 6.91
C GLU A 103 26.56 -11.73 5.39
N TRP A 104 27.59 -11.29 4.66
CA TRP A 104 27.71 -11.62 3.25
C TRP A 104 27.80 -13.12 3.02
N GLY A 105 27.01 -13.62 2.07
CA GLY A 105 26.96 -15.04 1.75
C GLY A 105 25.93 -15.82 2.57
N ALA A 106 25.25 -15.19 3.53
CA ALA A 106 24.19 -15.83 4.32
C ALA A 106 23.04 -16.38 3.45
N TRP A 107 22.85 -15.86 2.23
CA TRP A 107 21.91 -16.40 1.23
C TRP A 107 22.14 -17.85 0.83
N ARG A 108 23.33 -18.42 1.09
CA ARG A 108 23.58 -19.85 0.87
C ARG A 108 22.84 -20.73 1.88
N ARG A 109 22.44 -20.18 3.02
CA ARG A 109 21.80 -20.91 4.11
C ARG A 109 20.29 -20.70 4.06
N ARG A 110 19.53 -21.78 3.87
CA ARG A 110 18.05 -21.72 3.76
C ARG A 110 17.38 -21.32 5.07
N ASP A 111 17.98 -21.68 6.20
CA ASP A 111 17.56 -21.28 7.55
C ASP A 111 17.56 -19.76 7.75
N THR A 112 18.54 -19.05 7.19
CA THR A 112 18.62 -17.58 7.25
C THR A 112 17.42 -16.95 6.55
N ALA A 113 17.12 -17.41 5.34
CA ALA A 113 15.98 -16.90 4.57
C ALA A 113 14.64 -17.20 5.27
N ALA A 114 14.47 -18.42 5.80
CA ALA A 114 13.29 -18.79 6.56
C ALA A 114 13.11 -17.93 7.83
N ALA A 115 14.21 -17.67 8.55
CA ALA A 115 14.18 -16.84 9.76
C ALA A 115 13.83 -15.37 9.46
N ILE A 116 14.35 -14.80 8.37
CA ILE A 116 14.00 -13.44 7.93
C ILE A 116 12.52 -13.38 7.56
N LEU A 117 12.03 -14.33 6.76
CA LEU A 117 10.63 -14.36 6.34
C LEU A 117 9.67 -14.52 7.53
N ALA A 118 9.99 -15.40 8.47
CA ALA A 118 9.19 -15.59 9.68
C ALA A 118 9.16 -14.32 10.54
N ALA A 119 10.33 -13.73 10.86
CA ALA A 119 10.41 -12.53 11.68
C ALA A 119 9.71 -11.32 11.04
N MET A 120 9.77 -11.19 9.71
CA MET A 120 9.04 -10.14 8.99
C MET A 120 7.52 -10.41 8.93
N ALA A 121 7.10 -11.67 8.88
CA ALA A 121 5.68 -12.03 8.80
C ALA A 121 4.93 -11.64 10.08
N VAL A 122 5.56 -11.86 11.23
CA VAL A 122 4.98 -11.54 12.54
C VAL A 122 5.31 -10.12 13.04
N GLY A 123 5.92 -9.28 12.20
CA GLY A 123 6.22 -7.87 12.50
C GLY A 123 7.36 -7.62 13.49
N ASP A 124 8.15 -8.65 13.83
CA ASP A 124 9.28 -8.53 14.75
C ASP A 124 10.39 -7.65 14.15
N ILE A 125 10.59 -7.75 12.83
CA ILE A 125 11.51 -6.89 12.07
C ILE A 125 10.79 -6.26 10.88
N ASN A 126 11.24 -5.07 10.47
CA ASN A 126 10.83 -4.53 9.17
C ASN A 126 11.56 -5.30 8.05
N TYR A 127 12.90 -5.37 8.10
CA TYR A 127 13.75 -6.05 7.10
C TYR A 127 15.13 -6.47 7.65
N TYR A 128 16.02 -6.98 6.80
CA TYR A 128 17.40 -7.33 7.16
C TYR A 128 18.42 -6.28 6.67
N VAL A 129 19.56 -6.20 7.36
CA VAL A 129 20.72 -5.36 7.04
C VAL A 129 21.93 -6.24 6.84
N LEU A 130 22.70 -5.99 5.78
CA LEU A 130 23.99 -6.66 5.60
C LEU A 130 25.03 -6.00 6.51
N LYS A 131 25.71 -6.79 7.33
CA LYS A 131 26.81 -6.30 8.17
C LYS A 131 27.88 -5.66 7.28
N PRO A 132 28.45 -4.49 7.65
CA PRO A 132 29.46 -3.82 6.86
C PRO A 132 30.73 -4.68 6.79
N TRP A 133 31.30 -4.81 5.60
CA TRP A 133 32.49 -5.66 5.37
C TRP A 133 33.71 -4.87 4.90
N ILE A 134 33.50 -3.60 4.55
CA ILE A 134 34.55 -2.61 4.28
C ILE A 134 34.33 -1.38 5.17
N SER A 135 35.27 -0.43 5.15
CA SER A 135 35.03 0.91 5.70
C SER A 135 34.38 1.79 4.65
N HIS A 136 33.51 2.71 5.05
CA HIS A 136 32.67 3.51 4.16
C HIS A 136 31.73 2.61 3.35
N ASP A 137 31.05 1.71 4.05
CA ASP A 137 30.16 0.75 3.41
C ASP A 137 28.82 1.42 3.05
N GLU A 138 28.77 2.01 1.85
CA GLU A 138 27.60 2.76 1.38
C GLU A 138 26.33 1.90 1.29
N LEU A 139 26.46 0.59 1.08
CA LEU A 139 25.29 -0.29 1.09
C LEU A 139 24.71 -0.40 2.49
N PHE A 140 25.58 -0.59 3.50
CA PHE A 140 25.18 -0.59 4.89
C PHE A 140 24.54 0.76 5.27
N HIS A 141 25.19 1.88 4.96
CA HIS A 141 24.69 3.22 5.26
C HIS A 141 23.35 3.52 4.61
N ARG A 142 23.21 3.26 3.30
CA ARG A 142 21.93 3.47 2.60
C ARG A 142 20.81 2.67 3.25
N THR A 143 21.10 1.42 3.62
CA THR A 143 20.10 0.55 4.25
C THR A 143 19.67 1.08 5.61
N VAL A 144 20.62 1.49 6.47
CA VAL A 144 20.28 2.07 7.77
C VAL A 144 19.55 3.41 7.61
N ALA A 145 19.93 4.21 6.60
CA ALA A 145 19.26 5.47 6.29
C ALA A 145 17.78 5.25 5.90
N GLU A 146 17.45 4.16 5.19
CA GLU A 146 16.05 3.79 4.91
C GLU A 146 15.27 3.58 6.22
N PHE A 147 15.82 2.84 7.18
CA PHE A 147 15.19 2.65 8.51
C PHE A 147 15.07 3.96 9.29
N VAL A 148 16.11 4.79 9.29
CA VAL A 148 16.10 6.10 9.96
C VAL A 148 15.05 7.02 9.33
N GLN A 149 14.93 7.02 8.01
CA GLN A 149 13.91 7.78 7.28
C GLN A 149 12.51 7.30 7.62
N GLU A 150 12.27 5.98 7.65
CA GLU A 150 10.98 5.43 8.02
C GLU A 150 10.61 5.72 9.49
N TRP A 151 11.58 5.66 10.41
CA TRP A 151 11.38 6.03 11.81
C TRP A 151 11.07 7.52 11.92
N SER A 152 11.90 8.36 11.28
CA SER A 152 11.79 9.81 11.37
C SER A 152 10.50 10.33 10.76
N ARG A 153 9.82 9.57 9.88
CA ARG A 153 8.47 9.81 9.32
C ARG A 153 7.33 9.63 10.32
N ASN A 154 7.52 8.78 11.33
CA ASN A 154 6.52 8.57 12.39
C ASN A 154 6.78 9.45 13.62
N GLU A 155 7.96 10.07 13.70
CA GLU A 155 8.32 10.91 14.83
C GLU A 155 7.38 12.13 14.94
N VAL A 156 6.61 12.14 16.03
CA VAL A 156 5.54 13.12 16.24
C VAL A 156 6.12 14.52 16.33
N ALA A 157 7.27 14.75 16.95
CA ALA A 157 7.79 16.10 17.17
C ALA A 157 8.21 16.83 15.87
N ASN A 158 8.49 16.10 14.79
CA ASN A 158 9.02 16.70 13.58
C ASN A 158 7.98 17.59 12.89
N LEU A 159 8.42 18.78 12.45
CA LEU A 159 7.70 19.51 11.42
C LEU A 159 7.68 18.66 10.15
N ARG A 160 6.57 18.77 9.41
CA ARG A 160 6.31 18.01 8.20
C ARG A 160 5.94 18.97 7.09
N GLU A 161 6.03 18.45 5.88
CA GLU A 161 5.71 19.15 4.66
C GLU A 161 4.27 19.67 4.65
N ALA A 162 3.35 18.98 5.34
CA ALA A 162 2.05 19.50 5.76
C ALA A 162 1.81 19.31 7.27
N VAL A 163 1.18 20.29 7.92
CA VAL A 163 0.78 20.25 9.33
C VAL A 163 -0.73 20.49 9.41
N VAL A 164 -1.45 19.56 10.01
CA VAL A 164 -2.90 19.63 10.23
C VAL A 164 -3.15 19.91 11.70
N ILE A 165 -3.76 21.05 12.02
CA ILE A 165 -4.19 21.41 13.37
C ILE A 165 -5.70 21.28 13.44
N ALA A 166 -6.19 20.37 14.28
CA ALA A 166 -7.62 20.16 14.50
C ALA A 166 -7.85 19.43 15.82
N SER A 167 -9.06 19.51 16.36
CA SER A 167 -9.48 18.64 17.47
C SER A 167 -9.34 17.16 17.09
N GLU A 168 -8.92 16.31 18.02
CA GLU A 168 -8.84 14.84 17.79
C GLU A 168 -10.18 14.23 17.38
N ARG A 169 -11.28 14.89 17.73
CA ARG A 169 -12.65 14.46 17.39
C ARG A 169 -13.18 15.10 16.11
N SER A 170 -12.40 15.95 15.44
CA SER A 170 -12.82 16.61 14.20
C SER A 170 -12.93 15.59 13.08
N ALA A 171 -14.15 15.40 12.56
CA ALA A 171 -14.39 14.53 11.41
C ALA A 171 -13.64 15.03 10.16
N ARG A 172 -13.61 16.36 9.93
CA ARG A 172 -12.86 16.96 8.82
C ARG A 172 -11.36 16.82 9.02
N GLY A 173 -10.85 17.03 10.23
CA GLY A 173 -9.43 16.83 10.55
C GLY A 173 -8.97 15.39 10.30
N HIS A 174 -9.83 14.41 10.64
CA HIS A 174 -9.59 13.01 10.30
C HIS A 174 -9.59 12.75 8.79
N ALA A 175 -10.58 13.29 8.07
CA ALA A 175 -10.67 13.15 6.62
C ALA A 175 -9.43 13.68 5.89
N ILE A 176 -8.95 14.88 6.25
CA ILE A 176 -7.73 15.48 5.68
C ILE A 176 -6.49 14.64 6.03
N ARG A 177 -6.37 14.17 7.27
CA ARG A 177 -5.27 13.29 7.66
C ARG A 177 -5.24 12.01 6.81
N SER A 178 -6.40 11.40 6.60
CA SER A 178 -6.54 10.22 5.73
C SER A 178 -6.24 10.55 4.26
N LEU A 179 -6.64 11.71 3.76
CA LEU A 179 -6.33 12.18 2.40
C LEU A 179 -4.82 12.30 2.17
N LEU A 180 -4.12 13.02 3.06
CA LEU A 180 -2.66 13.23 2.97
C LEU A 180 -1.92 11.89 3.05
N ALA A 181 -2.30 11.02 3.99
CA ALA A 181 -1.71 9.70 4.15
C ALA A 181 -1.88 8.81 2.90
N ARG A 182 -3.08 8.77 2.30
CA ARG A 182 -3.34 7.97 1.09
C ARG A 182 -2.55 8.45 -0.13
N ASN A 183 -2.27 9.75 -0.22
CA ASN A 183 -1.50 10.32 -1.33
C ASN A 183 0.00 10.41 -1.04
N GLY A 184 0.47 9.78 0.06
CA GLY A 184 1.89 9.75 0.41
C GLY A 184 2.46 11.13 0.76
N ILE A 185 1.60 12.11 1.08
CA ILE A 185 2.01 13.45 1.50
C ILE A 185 2.41 13.37 2.98
N PRO A 186 3.69 13.54 3.32
CA PRO A 186 4.11 13.44 4.71
C PRO A 186 3.48 14.58 5.51
N SER A 187 2.78 14.23 6.58
CA SER A 187 2.02 15.20 7.36
C SER A 187 2.11 14.97 8.86
N ALA A 188 2.02 16.05 9.64
CA ALA A 188 1.95 16.01 11.09
C ALA A 188 0.54 16.43 11.53
N PHE A 189 -0.12 15.61 12.35
CA PHE A 189 -1.37 15.99 13.00
C PHE A 189 -1.07 16.58 14.39
N ARG A 190 -1.67 17.73 14.68
CA ARG A 190 -1.51 18.48 15.93
C ARG A 190 -2.89 18.73 16.54
N PRO A 191 -3.23 18.06 17.66
CA PRO A 191 -4.45 18.37 18.39
C PRO A 191 -4.50 19.84 18.80
N THR A 192 -5.66 20.49 18.65
CA THR A 192 -5.90 21.84 19.20
C THR A 192 -5.62 21.87 20.71
N GLY A 193 -5.08 23.00 21.20
CA GLY A 193 -4.59 23.14 22.58
C GLY A 193 -3.37 22.29 22.97
N SER A 194 -2.71 21.59 22.03
CA SER A 194 -1.44 20.90 22.31
C SER A 194 -0.25 21.87 22.20
N ALA A 195 0.79 21.68 23.02
CA ALA A 195 1.99 22.53 22.97
C ALA A 195 2.67 22.56 21.59
N LEU A 196 2.55 21.48 20.80
CA LEU A 196 3.06 21.41 19.43
C LEU A 196 2.17 22.18 18.45
N ALA A 197 0.84 22.18 18.64
CA ALA A 197 -0.05 23.06 17.89
C ALA A 197 0.25 24.53 18.21
N ASP A 198 0.35 24.89 19.49
CA ASP A 198 0.62 26.26 19.94
C ASP A 198 1.96 26.80 19.44
N ALA A 199 2.96 25.93 19.26
CA ALA A 199 4.24 26.30 18.65
C ALA A 199 4.08 26.67 17.18
N VAL A 200 3.37 25.83 16.41
CA VAL A 200 3.10 26.07 14.98
C VAL A 200 2.23 27.30 14.80
N LEU A 201 1.14 27.44 15.58
CA LEU A 201 0.23 28.59 15.52
C LEU A 201 0.96 29.92 15.76
N ARG A 202 1.88 29.96 16.74
CA ARG A 202 2.75 31.14 16.98
C ARG A 202 3.71 31.40 15.83
N GLU A 203 4.23 30.37 15.19
CA GLU A 203 5.14 30.48 14.05
C GLU A 203 4.43 31.06 12.82
N VAL A 204 3.22 30.60 12.52
CA VAL A 204 2.43 31.06 11.37
C VAL A 204 1.60 32.32 11.65
N GLY A 205 1.47 32.72 12.92
CA GLY A 205 0.74 33.92 13.32
C GLY A 205 -0.78 33.75 13.38
N GLU A 206 -1.27 32.52 13.59
CA GLU A 206 -2.70 32.18 13.60
C GLU A 206 -3.22 31.88 15.02
N PRO A 207 -4.51 32.15 15.30
CA PRO A 207 -5.17 31.68 16.52
C PRO A 207 -5.50 30.17 16.42
N ASP A 208 -5.80 29.56 17.57
CA ASP A 208 -6.30 28.18 17.60
C ASP A 208 -7.64 28.07 16.84
N PRO A 209 -7.78 27.12 15.88
CA PRO A 209 -8.99 26.98 15.06
C PRO A 209 -10.21 26.44 15.84
N GLY A 210 -10.05 26.00 17.09
CA GLY A 210 -11.13 25.46 17.91
C GLY A 210 -11.71 24.16 17.34
N ASP A 211 -12.96 24.22 16.88
CA ASP A 211 -13.65 23.07 16.24
C ASP A 211 -13.33 22.94 14.74
N GLY A 212 -12.72 23.97 14.13
CA GLY A 212 -12.29 23.97 12.74
C GLY A 212 -10.98 23.19 12.50
N VAL A 213 -10.51 23.25 11.27
CA VAL A 213 -9.26 22.63 10.81
C VAL A 213 -8.37 23.68 10.17
N LEU A 214 -7.11 23.74 10.59
CA LEU A 214 -6.07 24.51 9.93
C LEU A 214 -5.09 23.55 9.24
N VAL A 215 -4.76 23.81 7.98
CA VAL A 215 -3.71 23.08 7.26
C VAL A 215 -2.64 24.06 6.84
N TRP A 216 -1.41 23.80 7.27
CA TRP A 216 -0.25 24.59 6.90
C TRP A 216 0.73 23.74 6.10
N MET A 217 1.23 24.25 4.97
CA MET A 217 2.15 23.55 4.07
C MET A 217 3.50 24.29 3.97
N PRO A 218 4.39 24.19 4.97
CA PRO A 218 5.66 24.91 4.99
C PRO A 218 6.58 24.57 3.80
N ALA A 219 6.50 23.34 3.28
CA ALA A 219 7.37 22.89 2.20
C ALA A 219 6.90 23.36 0.80
N VAL A 220 5.67 23.86 0.67
CA VAL A 220 5.06 24.24 -0.61
C VAL A 220 4.47 25.64 -0.50
N GLY A 221 5.32 26.65 -0.71
CA GLY A 221 4.91 28.06 -0.72
C GLY A 221 4.40 28.61 0.62
N GLY A 222 4.38 27.81 1.69
CA GLY A 222 3.87 28.21 3.00
C GLY A 222 2.35 28.37 3.04
N ALA A 223 1.62 27.69 2.15
CA ALA A 223 0.17 27.81 2.06
C ALA A 223 -0.51 27.52 3.41
N LEU A 224 -1.48 28.35 3.76
CA LEU A 224 -2.23 28.27 5.00
C LEU A 224 -3.72 28.23 4.66
N LEU A 225 -4.39 27.15 5.03
CA LEU A 225 -5.76 26.87 4.66
C LEU A 225 -6.64 26.68 5.88
N HIS A 226 -7.82 27.32 5.86
CA HIS A 226 -8.83 27.23 6.92
C HIS A 226 -10.01 26.41 6.43
N ASP A 227 -10.31 25.32 7.14
CA ASP A 227 -11.34 24.34 6.80
C ASP A 227 -11.37 23.95 5.30
N PRO A 228 -10.21 23.62 4.69
CA PRO A 228 -10.16 23.40 3.25
C PRO A 228 -10.94 22.15 2.83
N THR A 229 -11.42 22.15 1.60
CA THR A 229 -11.87 20.97 0.85
C THR A 229 -10.69 20.10 0.41
N ASP A 230 -10.96 18.86 -0.03
CA ASP A 230 -9.90 17.96 -0.51
C ASP A 230 -9.20 18.52 -1.76
N ALA A 231 -9.94 19.23 -2.62
CA ALA A 231 -9.41 19.89 -3.81
C ALA A 231 -8.48 21.06 -3.44
N GLU A 232 -8.85 21.90 -2.47
CA GLU A 232 -7.98 23.01 -2.02
C GLU A 232 -6.69 22.50 -1.37
N VAL A 233 -6.76 21.40 -0.62
CA VAL A 233 -5.56 20.73 -0.08
C VAL A 233 -4.66 20.23 -1.22
N ALA A 234 -5.25 19.61 -2.25
CA ALA A 234 -4.50 19.10 -3.40
C ALA A 234 -3.85 20.23 -4.22
N GLU A 235 -4.61 21.28 -4.54
CA GLU A 235 -4.12 22.46 -5.28
C GLU A 235 -3.00 23.19 -4.55
N ALA A 236 -3.14 23.39 -3.24
CA ALA A 236 -2.09 24.00 -2.42
C ALA A 236 -0.79 23.19 -2.38
N TRP A 237 -0.89 21.86 -2.49
CA TRP A 237 0.26 20.98 -2.61
C TRP A 237 0.89 20.99 -4.02
N GLY A 238 0.23 21.59 -5.01
CA GLY A 238 0.66 21.60 -6.41
C GLY A 238 0.19 20.37 -7.20
N VAL A 239 -0.87 19.70 -6.75
CA VAL A 239 -1.56 18.68 -7.53
C VAL A 239 -2.59 19.35 -8.44
N HIS A 240 -2.51 19.04 -9.74
CA HIS A 240 -3.49 19.53 -10.71
C HIS A 240 -4.85 18.83 -10.52
N THR A 241 -5.88 19.63 -10.24
CA THR A 241 -7.29 19.23 -10.08
C THR A 241 -8.16 19.70 -11.26
N THR A 242 -7.59 20.51 -12.14
CA THR A 242 -8.24 21.14 -13.30
C THR A 242 -7.40 20.91 -14.57
N LEU A 243 -7.99 21.19 -15.72
CA LEU A 243 -7.33 21.25 -17.02
C LEU A 243 -7.71 22.56 -17.70
N GLU A 244 -6.69 23.24 -18.25
CA GLU A 244 -6.88 24.40 -19.10
C GLU A 244 -7.71 24.03 -20.34
N GLU A 245 -8.52 24.95 -20.87
CA GLU A 245 -9.45 24.67 -21.98
C GLU A 245 -8.72 24.21 -23.25
N GLU A 246 -7.54 24.78 -23.51
CA GLU A 246 -6.70 24.44 -24.67
C GLU A 246 -6.01 23.06 -24.54
N GLU A 247 -6.10 22.42 -23.37
CA GLU A 247 -5.42 21.16 -23.06
C GLU A 247 -6.35 19.96 -22.99
N ARG A 248 -7.55 20.03 -23.57
CA ARG A 248 -8.59 19.00 -23.41
C ARG A 248 -8.63 17.92 -24.50
N ASP A 249 -7.64 17.89 -25.41
CA ASP A 249 -7.51 16.84 -26.44
C ASP A 249 -6.25 15.99 -26.24
N PHE A 250 -6.44 14.67 -26.13
CA PHE A 250 -5.40 13.70 -25.79
C PHE A 250 -5.33 12.56 -26.81
N ASP A 251 -4.16 11.92 -26.91
CA ASP A 251 -4.03 10.65 -27.62
C ASP A 251 -4.58 9.50 -26.77
N VAL A 252 -4.30 9.54 -25.46
CA VAL A 252 -4.70 8.51 -24.50
C VAL A 252 -5.27 9.12 -23.23
N LEU A 253 -6.46 8.66 -22.84
CA LEU A 253 -7.01 8.87 -21.51
C LEU A 253 -6.91 7.59 -20.69
N VAL A 254 -6.26 7.64 -19.53
CA VAL A 254 -6.18 6.57 -18.55
C VAL A 254 -7.10 6.91 -17.38
N ILE A 255 -8.06 6.03 -17.09
CA ILE A 255 -9.02 6.22 -16.00
C ILE A 255 -8.63 5.30 -14.84
N GLY A 256 -8.09 5.89 -13.78
CA GLY A 256 -7.54 5.23 -12.59
C GLY A 256 -6.01 5.28 -12.55
N ALA A 257 -5.45 5.65 -11.40
CA ALA A 257 -4.01 5.73 -11.13
C ALA A 257 -3.53 4.61 -10.19
N GLY A 258 -4.14 3.43 -10.28
CA GLY A 258 -3.57 2.20 -9.71
C GLY A 258 -2.31 1.74 -10.46
N PRO A 259 -1.66 0.63 -10.05
CA PRO A 259 -0.41 0.16 -10.68
C PRO A 259 -0.50 -0.03 -12.20
N GLY A 260 -1.63 -0.55 -12.71
CA GLY A 260 -1.84 -0.69 -14.15
C GLY A 260 -2.04 0.63 -14.89
N GLY A 261 -2.77 1.57 -14.30
CA GLY A 261 -2.96 2.90 -14.88
C GLY A 261 -1.67 3.72 -14.90
N LEU A 262 -0.91 3.69 -13.80
CA LEU A 262 0.41 4.34 -13.74
C LEU A 262 1.39 3.73 -14.75
N ALA A 263 1.39 2.41 -14.91
CA ALA A 263 2.20 1.76 -15.93
C ALA A 263 1.81 2.19 -17.35
N ALA A 264 0.50 2.25 -17.65
CA ALA A 264 0.01 2.76 -18.93
C ALA A 264 0.43 4.22 -19.14
N ALA A 265 0.34 5.05 -18.11
CA ALA A 265 0.76 6.44 -18.15
C ALA A 265 2.25 6.59 -18.45
N VAL A 266 3.13 5.87 -17.73
CA VAL A 266 4.59 5.88 -17.95
C VAL A 266 4.92 5.49 -19.38
N TYR A 267 4.38 4.38 -19.86
CA TYR A 267 4.73 3.86 -21.18
C TYR A 267 4.18 4.75 -22.29
N ALA A 268 2.92 5.18 -22.21
CA ALA A 268 2.32 6.05 -23.21
C ALA A 268 3.04 7.40 -23.32
N SER A 269 3.32 8.06 -22.19
CA SER A 269 4.03 9.34 -22.22
C SER A 269 5.50 9.20 -22.64
N SER A 270 6.18 8.11 -22.25
CA SER A 270 7.56 7.85 -22.69
C SER A 270 7.69 7.61 -24.21
N GLU A 271 6.62 7.12 -24.84
CA GLU A 271 6.52 6.92 -26.30
C GLU A 271 5.99 8.17 -27.03
N GLY A 272 5.81 9.29 -26.31
CA GLY A 272 5.43 10.58 -26.87
C GLY A 272 3.93 10.79 -27.10
N LEU A 273 3.08 9.91 -26.56
CA LEU A 273 1.63 10.09 -26.61
C LEU A 273 1.20 11.15 -25.60
N ARG A 274 0.36 12.10 -26.03
CA ARG A 274 -0.23 13.07 -25.11
C ARG A 274 -1.24 12.33 -24.21
N THR A 275 -0.83 12.11 -22.97
CA THR A 275 -1.51 11.21 -22.04
C THR A 275 -2.12 11.97 -20.88
N LEU A 276 -3.42 11.75 -20.63
CA LEU A 276 -4.15 12.20 -19.46
C LEU A 276 -4.43 11.02 -18.53
N VAL A 277 -4.18 11.19 -17.24
CA VAL A 277 -4.59 10.25 -16.19
C VAL A 277 -5.61 10.93 -15.29
N VAL A 278 -6.78 10.32 -15.12
CA VAL A 278 -7.82 10.82 -14.21
C VAL A 278 -7.95 9.83 -13.04
N GLU A 279 -7.84 10.32 -11.81
CA GLU A 279 -7.95 9.50 -10.59
C GLU A 279 -8.89 10.17 -9.60
N ARG A 280 -9.85 9.39 -9.10
CA ARG A 280 -10.93 9.88 -8.24
C ARG A 280 -10.54 10.08 -6.77
N GLU A 281 -9.62 9.28 -6.25
CA GLU A 281 -9.34 9.20 -4.81
C GLU A 281 -7.87 9.42 -4.49
N SER A 282 -6.98 8.58 -5.02
CA SER A 282 -5.56 8.67 -4.67
C SER A 282 -4.69 7.84 -5.60
N ILE A 283 -3.49 8.34 -5.86
CA ILE A 283 -2.44 7.61 -6.57
C ILE A 283 -2.19 6.26 -5.87
N GLY A 284 -2.10 5.19 -6.68
CA GLY A 284 -1.87 3.82 -6.23
C GLY A 284 -3.13 2.99 -6.05
N GLY A 285 -4.32 3.61 -6.02
CA GLY A 285 -5.59 2.90 -5.83
C GLY A 285 -5.56 1.92 -4.65
N GLN A 286 -6.17 0.74 -4.79
CA GLN A 286 -6.14 -0.28 -3.73
C GLN A 286 -4.72 -0.71 -3.35
N ALA A 287 -3.84 -0.88 -4.33
CA ALA A 287 -2.47 -1.32 -4.07
C ALA A 287 -1.74 -0.33 -3.14
N GLY A 288 -2.03 0.98 -3.25
CA GLY A 288 -1.51 2.03 -2.39
C GLY A 288 -1.73 1.79 -0.89
N THR A 289 -2.77 1.04 -0.52
CA THR A 289 -3.08 0.72 0.88
C THR A 289 -2.27 -0.45 1.45
N SER A 290 -1.55 -1.19 0.60
CA SER A 290 -0.70 -2.29 1.03
C SER A 290 0.49 -1.76 1.80
N SER A 291 0.60 -2.12 3.09
CA SER A 291 1.76 -1.78 3.92
C SER A 291 3.06 -2.31 3.33
N LEU A 292 3.01 -3.48 2.68
CA LEU A 292 4.20 -4.13 2.15
C LEU A 292 3.92 -5.12 1.03
N ILE A 293 4.60 -4.97 -0.10
CA ILE A 293 4.55 -5.86 -1.27
C ILE A 293 5.90 -6.57 -1.39
N ARG A 294 5.92 -7.87 -1.10
CA ARG A 294 7.16 -8.68 -1.07
C ARG A 294 7.44 -9.44 -2.37
N ASN A 295 6.43 -9.61 -3.19
CA ASN A 295 6.48 -10.41 -4.42
C ASN A 295 6.57 -9.56 -5.70
N TYR A 296 6.91 -8.28 -5.58
CA TYR A 296 7.18 -7.42 -6.73
C TYR A 296 8.66 -7.49 -7.09
N LEU A 297 8.95 -7.99 -8.28
CA LEU A 297 10.32 -8.20 -8.75
C LEU A 297 11.11 -6.89 -8.80
N GLY A 298 12.36 -6.93 -8.33
CA GLY A 298 13.25 -5.76 -8.27
C GLY A 298 13.36 -5.12 -6.89
N PHE A 299 12.42 -5.40 -5.98
CA PHE A 299 12.47 -4.93 -4.59
C PHE A 299 12.76 -6.10 -3.64
N SER A 300 14.03 -6.42 -3.46
CA SER A 300 14.47 -7.56 -2.62
C SER A 300 14.08 -7.42 -1.14
N ARG A 301 13.83 -6.19 -0.70
CA ARG A 301 13.31 -5.83 0.62
C ARG A 301 11.84 -5.41 0.55
N GLY A 302 11.10 -5.92 -0.43
CA GLY A 302 9.76 -5.44 -0.74
C GLY A 302 9.66 -3.92 -0.92
N ILE A 303 8.44 -3.45 -1.09
CA ILE A 303 8.13 -2.02 -1.21
C ILE A 303 6.71 -1.79 -0.72
N SER A 304 6.44 -0.67 -0.04
CA SER A 304 5.05 -0.33 0.28
C SER A 304 4.27 -0.01 -1.00
N GLY A 305 2.97 -0.25 -0.99
CA GLY A 305 2.14 0.00 -2.16
C GLY A 305 2.08 1.49 -2.54
N SER A 306 2.01 2.37 -1.53
CA SER A 306 2.04 3.82 -1.72
C SER A 306 3.36 4.28 -2.32
N GLU A 307 4.50 3.74 -1.88
CA GLU A 307 5.80 4.08 -2.44
C GLU A 307 5.96 3.60 -3.88
N LEU A 308 5.51 2.38 -4.19
CA LEU A 308 5.53 1.87 -5.56
C LEU A 308 4.72 2.79 -6.49
N ALA A 309 3.53 3.19 -6.07
CA ALA A 309 2.67 4.08 -6.82
C ALA A 309 3.26 5.48 -6.99
N GLN A 310 3.82 6.05 -5.92
CA GLN A 310 4.44 7.37 -5.96
C GLN A 310 5.63 7.42 -6.92
N ARG A 311 6.47 6.38 -6.92
CA ARG A 311 7.58 6.24 -7.88
C ARG A 311 7.05 6.15 -9.31
N GLY A 312 5.96 5.41 -9.55
CA GLY A 312 5.30 5.31 -10.85
C GLY A 312 4.73 6.65 -11.33
N TYR A 313 4.04 7.38 -10.45
CA TYR A 313 3.54 8.72 -10.71
C TYR A 313 4.67 9.68 -11.11
N GLN A 314 5.75 9.73 -10.32
CA GLN A 314 6.90 10.58 -10.60
C GLN A 314 7.55 10.27 -11.96
N GLN A 315 7.63 9.00 -12.34
CA GLN A 315 8.13 8.61 -13.66
C GLN A 315 7.22 9.11 -14.79
N ALA A 316 5.91 8.87 -14.68
CA ALA A 316 4.96 9.30 -15.70
C ALA A 316 4.94 10.83 -15.84
N TRP A 317 5.01 11.55 -14.71
CA TRP A 317 5.10 13.00 -14.66
C TRP A 317 6.36 13.53 -15.35
N VAL A 318 7.54 12.95 -15.08
CA VAL A 318 8.80 13.33 -15.75
C VAL A 318 8.71 13.12 -17.27
N PHE A 319 7.97 12.12 -17.74
CA PHE A 319 7.71 11.90 -19.16
C PHE A 319 6.61 12.80 -19.76
N GLY A 320 5.97 13.66 -18.96
CA GLY A 320 4.96 14.63 -19.44
C GLY A 320 3.52 14.12 -19.45
N ALA A 321 3.20 13.07 -18.68
CA ALA A 321 1.80 12.70 -18.45
C ALA A 321 1.08 13.79 -17.65
N HIS A 322 -0.14 14.13 -18.08
CA HIS A 322 -1.01 15.05 -17.37
C HIS A 322 -1.82 14.26 -16.35
N PHE A 323 -1.98 14.79 -15.15
CA PHE A 323 -2.74 14.15 -14.09
C PHE A 323 -3.86 15.09 -13.65
N VAL A 324 -5.06 14.56 -13.54
CA VAL A 324 -6.20 15.19 -12.88
C VAL A 324 -6.59 14.28 -11.73
N LEU A 325 -6.21 14.67 -10.53
CA LEU A 325 -6.45 13.89 -9.31
C LEU A 325 -7.67 14.45 -8.57
N MET A 326 -8.27 13.62 -7.70
CA MET A 326 -9.49 13.96 -6.94
C MET A 326 -10.69 14.29 -7.83
N ARG A 327 -10.76 13.67 -9.01
CA ARG A 327 -11.85 13.87 -9.98
C ARG A 327 -12.29 12.55 -10.56
N GLU A 328 -13.59 12.42 -10.76
CA GLU A 328 -14.20 11.22 -11.30
C GLU A 328 -14.62 11.44 -12.75
N VAL A 329 -14.39 10.43 -13.59
CA VAL A 329 -15.03 10.36 -14.91
C VAL A 329 -16.47 9.90 -14.70
N VAL A 330 -17.42 10.76 -15.04
CA VAL A 330 -18.86 10.51 -14.82
C VAL A 330 -19.58 10.04 -16.08
N ARG A 331 -18.99 10.29 -17.26
CA ARG A 331 -19.55 9.92 -18.56
C ARG A 331 -18.44 9.59 -19.55
N LEU A 332 -18.63 8.54 -20.34
CA LEU A 332 -17.74 8.12 -21.42
C LEU A 332 -18.58 7.72 -22.63
N GLU A 333 -18.38 8.38 -23.76
CA GLU A 333 -19.15 8.15 -24.99
C GLU A 333 -18.22 8.03 -26.20
N PRO A 334 -18.30 6.94 -26.98
CA PRO A 334 -17.63 6.87 -28.27
C PRO A 334 -18.25 7.87 -29.26
N GLN A 335 -17.43 8.73 -29.86
CA GLN A 335 -17.83 9.74 -30.83
C GLN A 335 -16.90 9.72 -32.04
N GLY A 336 -17.30 8.99 -33.09
CA GLY A 336 -16.51 8.88 -34.32
C GLY A 336 -15.21 8.12 -34.11
N ASP A 337 -14.08 8.78 -34.35
CA ASP A 337 -12.71 8.27 -34.16
C ASP A 337 -12.13 8.57 -32.77
N ARG A 338 -12.97 9.05 -31.85
CA ARG A 338 -12.57 9.54 -30.52
C ARG A 338 -13.57 9.12 -29.46
N PHE A 339 -13.22 9.39 -28.21
CA PHE A 339 -14.06 9.30 -27.04
C PHE A 339 -14.27 10.69 -26.47
N LEU A 340 -15.53 11.05 -26.22
CA LEU A 340 -15.91 12.21 -25.42
C LEU A 340 -16.10 11.74 -23.98
N THR A 341 -15.41 12.38 -23.05
CA THR A 341 -15.45 12.03 -21.63
C THR A 341 -15.77 13.26 -20.80
N GLU A 342 -16.67 13.12 -19.83
CA GLU A 342 -16.97 14.16 -18.86
C GLU A 342 -16.29 13.84 -17.53
N ILE A 343 -15.41 14.75 -17.10
CA ILE A 343 -14.76 14.70 -15.79
C ILE A 343 -15.52 15.65 -14.87
N GLY A 344 -16.05 15.14 -13.75
CA GLY A 344 -16.81 15.93 -12.79
C GLY A 344 -16.00 17.16 -12.33
N ASP A 345 -16.65 18.31 -12.22
CA ASP A 345 -16.05 19.60 -11.82
C ASP A 345 -14.88 20.12 -12.68
N VAL A 346 -14.58 19.46 -13.81
CA VAL A 346 -13.55 19.87 -14.78
C VAL A 346 -14.17 20.13 -16.15
N GLY A 347 -15.09 19.27 -16.60
CA GLY A 347 -15.81 19.38 -17.86
C GLY A 347 -15.38 18.32 -18.89
N GLU A 348 -15.68 18.59 -20.16
CA GLU A 348 -15.47 17.62 -21.25
C GLU A 348 -14.01 17.57 -21.72
N VAL A 349 -13.54 16.37 -22.03
CA VAL A 349 -12.24 16.08 -22.67
C VAL A 349 -12.41 15.05 -23.78
N THR A 350 -11.52 15.07 -24.77
CA THR A 350 -11.49 14.09 -25.86
C THR A 350 -10.21 13.27 -25.85
N ALA A 351 -10.33 11.98 -26.18
CA ALA A 351 -9.19 11.08 -26.35
C ALA A 351 -9.38 10.16 -27.56
N LYS A 352 -8.30 9.78 -28.24
CA LYS A 352 -8.36 8.81 -29.36
C LYS A 352 -8.45 7.37 -28.85
N ALA A 353 -7.83 7.09 -27.71
CA ALA A 353 -7.93 5.81 -27.01
C ALA A 353 -8.18 6.01 -25.52
N VAL A 354 -8.86 5.05 -24.88
CA VAL A 354 -9.14 5.09 -23.45
C VAL A 354 -8.67 3.79 -22.79
N VAL A 355 -8.02 3.88 -21.64
CA VAL A 355 -7.60 2.75 -20.81
C VAL A 355 -8.37 2.80 -19.49
N LEU A 356 -9.28 1.84 -19.29
CA LEU A 356 -9.94 1.59 -18.02
C LEU A 356 -8.98 0.83 -17.09
N ALA A 357 -8.49 1.54 -16.08
CA ALA A 357 -7.60 1.02 -15.05
C ALA A 357 -8.15 1.29 -13.63
N THR A 358 -9.49 1.31 -13.50
CA THR A 358 -10.22 1.67 -12.27
C THR A 358 -10.08 0.62 -11.14
N GLY A 359 -9.51 -0.54 -11.45
CA GLY A 359 -9.28 -1.61 -10.48
C GLY A 359 -10.57 -2.18 -9.90
N VAL A 360 -10.54 -2.50 -8.60
CA VAL A 360 -11.68 -3.02 -7.82
C VAL A 360 -11.65 -2.42 -6.43
N SER A 361 -12.75 -2.55 -5.69
CA SER A 361 -12.78 -2.38 -4.24
C SER A 361 -12.98 -3.74 -3.57
N TYR A 362 -12.11 -4.11 -2.64
CA TYR A 362 -12.34 -5.31 -1.82
C TYR A 362 -13.49 -5.08 -0.85
N ARG A 363 -14.34 -6.10 -0.69
CA ARG A 363 -15.34 -6.09 0.37
C ARG A 363 -14.64 -6.24 1.72
N ARG A 364 -14.97 -5.35 2.65
CA ARG A 364 -14.39 -5.32 4.00
C ARG A 364 -15.27 -6.04 5.03
N LEU A 365 -14.66 -6.50 6.13
CA LEU A 365 -15.39 -7.07 7.27
C LEU A 365 -16.15 -5.99 8.06
N GLY A 366 -15.61 -4.76 8.11
CA GLY A 366 -16.22 -3.66 8.86
C GLY A 366 -15.96 -3.74 10.38
N VAL A 367 -14.89 -4.41 10.79
CA VAL A 367 -14.49 -4.58 12.20
C VAL A 367 -13.26 -3.69 12.48
N PRO A 368 -13.41 -2.51 13.11
CA PRO A 368 -12.33 -1.51 13.19
C PRO A 368 -11.02 -2.02 13.81
N SER A 369 -11.09 -2.89 14.83
CA SER A 369 -9.90 -3.44 15.49
C SER A 369 -9.09 -4.36 14.57
N LEU A 370 -9.75 -5.07 13.66
CA LEU A 370 -9.09 -5.90 12.65
C LEU A 370 -8.60 -5.08 11.46
N GLU A 371 -9.36 -4.05 11.06
CA GLU A 371 -8.92 -3.12 10.00
C GLU A 371 -7.59 -2.44 10.37
N ALA A 372 -7.39 -2.11 11.65
CA ALA A 372 -6.15 -1.54 12.16
C ALA A 372 -4.93 -2.50 12.06
N LEU A 373 -5.17 -3.81 11.90
CA LEU A 373 -4.14 -4.85 11.78
C LEU A 373 -3.91 -5.29 10.32
N THR A 374 -4.42 -4.53 9.35
CA THR A 374 -4.18 -4.81 7.92
C THR A 374 -2.69 -4.80 7.61
N GLY A 375 -2.19 -5.90 7.04
CA GLY A 375 -0.76 -6.12 6.77
C GLY A 375 0.07 -6.60 7.98
N ALA A 376 -0.51 -6.61 9.18
CA ALA A 376 0.07 -7.11 10.42
C ALA A 376 -0.75 -8.31 10.96
N GLY A 377 -1.00 -9.29 10.08
CA GLY A 377 -1.79 -10.49 10.38
C GLY A 377 -3.20 -10.47 9.78
N VAL A 378 -3.74 -9.34 9.31
CA VAL A 378 -5.01 -9.29 8.54
C VAL A 378 -4.74 -8.96 7.07
N TYR A 379 -5.28 -9.77 6.15
CA TYR A 379 -5.00 -9.69 4.72
C TYR A 379 -6.26 -9.77 3.86
N TYR A 380 -6.40 -8.86 2.91
CA TYR A 380 -7.49 -8.83 1.92
C TYR A 380 -7.06 -9.48 0.60
N GLY A 381 -6.53 -10.71 0.70
CA GLY A 381 -5.97 -11.50 -0.38
C GLY A 381 -4.94 -12.51 0.16
N ALA A 382 -4.71 -13.61 -0.57
CA ALA A 382 -3.70 -14.61 -0.23
C ALA A 382 -2.53 -14.57 -1.23
N SER A 383 -1.40 -13.97 -0.83
CA SER A 383 -0.13 -14.09 -1.56
C SER A 383 0.70 -15.25 -1.03
N VAL A 384 1.55 -15.78 -1.92
CA VAL A 384 2.51 -16.86 -1.60
C VAL A 384 3.48 -16.40 -0.50
N SER A 385 3.76 -15.10 -0.42
CA SER A 385 4.67 -14.53 0.57
C SER A 385 4.08 -14.55 1.99
N GLU A 386 2.77 -14.29 2.15
CA GLU A 386 2.12 -14.41 3.47
C GLU A 386 2.00 -15.87 3.90
N ALA A 387 1.66 -16.77 2.97
CA ALA A 387 1.53 -18.20 3.28
C ALA A 387 2.85 -18.82 3.80
N HIS A 388 4.00 -18.43 3.25
CA HIS A 388 5.30 -18.89 3.73
C HIS A 388 5.63 -18.34 5.13
N GLY A 389 5.21 -17.11 5.41
CA GLY A 389 5.40 -16.45 6.71
C GLY A 389 4.65 -17.12 7.86
N LEU A 390 3.58 -17.87 7.57
CA LEU A 390 2.76 -18.60 8.53
C LEU A 390 3.16 -20.08 8.66
N THR A 391 4.39 -20.45 8.26
CA THR A 391 4.86 -21.83 8.38
C THR A 391 4.86 -22.29 9.84
N GLY A 392 4.09 -23.35 10.15
CA GLY A 392 3.92 -23.87 11.51
C GLY A 392 2.96 -23.08 12.41
N MET A 393 2.27 -22.06 11.87
CA MET A 393 1.33 -21.19 12.59
C MET A 393 -0.14 -21.49 12.24
N ASP A 394 -1.09 -20.81 12.88
CA ASP A 394 -2.52 -20.98 12.62
C ASP A 394 -3.08 -19.84 11.78
N ALA A 395 -3.83 -20.18 10.72
CA ALA A 395 -4.47 -19.22 9.83
C ALA A 395 -6.00 -19.36 9.85
N CYS A 396 -6.70 -18.28 9.54
CA CYS A 396 -8.14 -18.23 9.31
C CYS A 396 -8.42 -17.62 7.94
N VAL A 397 -9.29 -18.24 7.14
CA VAL A 397 -9.76 -17.73 5.85
C VAL A 397 -11.26 -17.47 5.95
N VAL A 398 -11.73 -16.29 5.56
CA VAL A 398 -13.16 -15.94 5.55
C VAL A 398 -13.64 -15.83 4.11
N GLY A 399 -14.54 -16.70 3.68
CA GLY A 399 -15.12 -16.65 2.33
C GLY A 399 -15.53 -18.03 1.81
N GLY A 400 -16.62 -18.08 1.03
CA GLY A 400 -17.20 -19.35 0.54
C GLY A 400 -16.91 -19.68 -0.93
N GLY A 401 -16.28 -18.78 -1.68
CA GLY A 401 -16.04 -18.96 -3.13
C GLY A 401 -14.72 -19.66 -3.47
N ASN A 402 -14.51 -19.95 -4.75
CA ASN A 402 -13.32 -20.65 -5.26
C ASN A 402 -11.98 -20.04 -4.80
N SER A 403 -11.86 -18.70 -4.79
CA SER A 403 -10.63 -18.03 -4.34
C SER A 403 -10.32 -18.32 -2.86
N ALA A 404 -11.34 -18.41 -2.01
CA ALA A 404 -11.16 -18.79 -0.61
C ALA A 404 -10.71 -20.25 -0.48
N GLY A 405 -11.34 -21.16 -1.24
CA GLY A 405 -10.95 -22.58 -1.25
C GLY A 405 -9.50 -22.81 -1.73
N GLN A 406 -9.08 -22.10 -2.78
CA GLN A 406 -7.69 -22.12 -3.25
C GLN A 406 -6.72 -21.56 -2.20
N ALA A 407 -7.09 -20.47 -1.52
CA ALA A 407 -6.28 -19.89 -0.45
C ALA A 407 -6.10 -20.87 0.73
N VAL A 408 -7.18 -21.54 1.15
CA VAL A 408 -7.15 -22.55 2.22
C VAL A 408 -6.18 -23.68 1.87
N LEU A 409 -6.32 -24.28 0.68
CA LEU A 409 -5.45 -25.38 0.24
C LEU A 409 -4.00 -24.96 0.01
N HIS A 410 -3.75 -23.69 -0.27
CA HIS A 410 -2.41 -23.15 -0.35
C HIS A 410 -1.80 -23.00 1.05
N LEU A 411 -2.53 -22.36 1.97
CA LEU A 411 -2.11 -22.14 3.37
C LEU A 411 -1.91 -23.45 4.13
N ALA A 412 -2.75 -24.46 3.89
CA ALA A 412 -2.67 -25.78 4.51
C ALA A 412 -1.34 -26.49 4.28
N ARG A 413 -0.55 -26.11 3.27
CA ARG A 413 0.79 -26.68 3.02
C ARG A 413 1.86 -26.16 3.97
N TYR A 414 1.61 -25.02 4.60
CA TYR A 414 2.59 -24.31 5.43
C TYR A 414 2.11 -24.22 6.89
N CYS A 415 0.83 -23.92 7.08
CA CYS A 415 0.25 -23.69 8.40
C CYS A 415 0.09 -24.99 9.19
N ARG A 416 0.22 -24.90 10.51
CA ARG A 416 -0.14 -25.97 11.44
C ARG A 416 -1.64 -26.28 11.34
N ARG A 417 -2.47 -25.24 11.23
CA ARG A 417 -3.93 -25.35 11.09
C ARG A 417 -4.49 -24.21 10.26
N VAL A 418 -5.50 -24.48 9.44
CA VAL A 418 -6.24 -23.46 8.69
C VAL A 418 -7.72 -23.56 9.01
N THR A 419 -8.32 -22.51 9.53
CA THR A 419 -9.77 -22.43 9.79
C THR A 419 -10.46 -21.72 8.62
N LEU A 420 -11.34 -22.40 7.91
CA LEU A 420 -12.18 -21.81 6.86
C LEU A 420 -13.53 -21.40 7.46
N VAL A 421 -13.86 -20.11 7.42
CA VAL A 421 -15.12 -19.56 7.94
C VAL A 421 -16.00 -19.15 6.77
N ILE A 422 -17.23 -19.66 6.77
CA ILE A 422 -18.26 -19.31 5.79
C ILE A 422 -19.56 -18.88 6.48
N ARG A 423 -20.30 -17.97 5.84
CA ARG A 423 -21.62 -17.53 6.33
C ARG A 423 -22.74 -18.51 6.00
N GLY A 424 -22.59 -19.26 4.92
CA GLY A 424 -23.57 -20.26 4.49
C GLY A 424 -23.47 -21.54 5.33
N ASP A 425 -24.39 -22.46 5.07
CA ASP A 425 -24.45 -23.75 5.77
C ASP A 425 -23.51 -24.79 5.13
N ASP A 426 -23.08 -24.58 3.87
CA ASP A 426 -22.13 -25.44 3.15
C ASP A 426 -21.30 -24.65 2.10
N LEU A 427 -20.30 -25.34 1.52
CA LEU A 427 -19.45 -24.82 0.45
C LEU A 427 -20.05 -25.02 -0.96
N ALA A 428 -20.98 -25.98 -1.11
CA ALA A 428 -21.50 -26.43 -2.40
C ALA A 428 -22.28 -25.34 -3.14
N ALA A 429 -22.83 -24.36 -2.41
CA ALA A 429 -23.53 -23.22 -3.01
C ALA A 429 -22.65 -22.32 -3.90
N SER A 430 -21.33 -22.25 -3.68
CA SER A 430 -20.47 -21.29 -4.39
C SER A 430 -19.04 -21.76 -4.70
N MET A 431 -18.64 -22.94 -4.20
CA MET A 431 -17.33 -23.52 -4.44
C MET A 431 -17.43 -24.74 -5.36
N SER A 432 -16.47 -24.88 -6.28
CA SER A 432 -16.38 -26.03 -7.16
C SER A 432 -16.14 -27.33 -6.38
N GLN A 433 -16.83 -28.42 -6.77
CA GLN A 433 -16.78 -29.72 -6.08
C GLN A 433 -15.35 -30.22 -5.79
N TYR A 434 -14.43 -30.09 -6.75
CA TYR A 434 -13.06 -30.56 -6.55
C TYR A 434 -12.30 -29.84 -5.41
N LEU A 435 -12.62 -28.55 -5.17
CA LEU A 435 -12.03 -27.81 -4.05
C LEU A 435 -12.63 -28.28 -2.73
N ILE A 436 -13.92 -28.57 -2.71
CA ILE A 436 -14.62 -29.13 -1.55
C ILE A 436 -13.97 -30.47 -1.19
N ASP A 437 -13.84 -31.39 -2.15
CA ASP A 437 -13.22 -32.70 -1.94
C ASP A 437 -11.77 -32.58 -1.44
N ALA A 438 -11.00 -31.63 -1.98
CA ALA A 438 -9.62 -31.39 -1.55
C ALA A 438 -9.52 -30.76 -0.15
N ILE A 439 -10.47 -29.91 0.23
CA ILE A 439 -10.57 -29.31 1.57
C ILE A 439 -10.94 -30.39 2.59
N ASP A 440 -11.92 -31.22 2.27
CA ASP A 440 -12.36 -32.33 3.14
C ASP A 440 -11.24 -33.37 3.35
N ALA A 441 -10.37 -33.54 2.36
CA ALA A 441 -9.20 -34.42 2.45
C ALA A 441 -8.00 -33.83 3.20
N ALA A 442 -8.03 -32.54 3.57
CA ALA A 442 -6.92 -31.87 4.23
C ALA A 442 -7.02 -31.95 5.76
N ASP A 443 -6.19 -32.80 6.37
CA ASP A 443 -6.24 -33.11 7.82
C ASP A 443 -6.08 -31.89 8.75
N ASN A 444 -5.47 -30.80 8.27
CA ASN A 444 -5.21 -29.59 9.04
C ASN A 444 -6.15 -28.43 8.70
N VAL A 445 -7.20 -28.67 7.92
CA VAL A 445 -8.23 -27.68 7.60
C VAL A 445 -9.47 -27.92 8.45
N VAL A 446 -10.02 -26.84 9.01
CA VAL A 446 -11.23 -26.88 9.84
C VAL A 446 -12.27 -25.94 9.27
N LEU A 447 -13.40 -26.48 8.80
CA LEU A 447 -14.55 -25.70 8.35
C LEU A 447 -15.39 -25.21 9.54
N ARG A 448 -15.79 -23.94 9.48
CA ARG A 448 -16.72 -23.26 10.38
C ARG A 448 -17.84 -22.67 9.53
N VAL A 449 -18.97 -23.35 9.53
CA VAL A 449 -20.20 -22.93 8.83
C VAL A 449 -21.00 -21.95 9.69
N ALA A 450 -21.91 -21.20 9.06
CA ALA A 450 -22.71 -20.16 9.72
C ALA A 450 -21.88 -19.18 10.58
N GLY A 451 -20.60 -19.02 10.28
CA GLY A 451 -19.67 -18.22 11.06
C GLY A 451 -19.52 -16.80 10.52
N GLU A 452 -19.32 -15.86 11.44
CA GLU A 452 -19.03 -14.47 11.12
C GLU A 452 -17.93 -13.93 12.02
N VAL A 453 -16.89 -13.33 11.43
CA VAL A 453 -15.87 -12.60 12.19
C VAL A 453 -16.45 -11.26 12.61
N VAL A 454 -16.59 -11.04 13.92
CA VAL A 454 -17.21 -9.83 14.50
C VAL A 454 -16.23 -9.00 15.33
N GLY A 455 -15.05 -9.52 15.62
CA GLY A 455 -14.05 -8.88 16.48
C GLY A 455 -12.68 -9.54 16.38
N GLY A 456 -11.71 -9.01 17.11
CA GLY A 456 -10.35 -9.54 17.20
C GLY A 456 -9.33 -8.45 17.51
N GLY A 457 -8.06 -8.83 17.70
CA GLY A 457 -6.99 -7.91 18.03
C GLY A 457 -5.67 -8.59 18.41
N GLY A 458 -4.72 -7.77 18.85
CA GLY A 458 -3.41 -8.15 19.38
C GLY A 458 -2.48 -6.93 19.51
N ASP A 459 -1.31 -7.10 20.14
CA ASP A 459 -0.35 -6.00 20.38
C ASP A 459 0.60 -5.82 19.18
N GLY A 460 0.23 -4.94 18.25
CA GLY A 460 1.01 -4.63 17.05
C GLY A 460 0.98 -5.71 15.96
N ARG A 461 0.31 -6.84 16.20
CA ARG A 461 -0.01 -7.89 15.22
C ARG A 461 -1.29 -8.64 15.62
N LEU A 462 -1.89 -9.37 14.69
CA LEU A 462 -3.04 -10.23 14.98
C LEU A 462 -2.63 -11.38 15.91
N GLU A 463 -3.41 -11.57 16.97
CA GLU A 463 -3.25 -12.70 17.90
C GLU A 463 -4.57 -13.48 18.07
N THR A 464 -5.71 -12.79 17.93
CA THR A 464 -7.03 -13.38 18.14
C THR A 464 -8.09 -12.82 17.20
N ILE A 465 -9.10 -13.64 16.90
CA ILE A 465 -10.36 -13.24 16.27
C ILE A 465 -11.54 -13.67 17.15
N VAL A 466 -12.67 -12.95 17.02
CA VAL A 466 -13.94 -13.31 17.63
C VAL A 466 -14.88 -13.77 16.52
N LEU A 467 -15.26 -15.05 16.58
CA LEU A 467 -16.26 -15.65 15.70
C LEU A 467 -17.61 -15.66 16.39
N ARG A 468 -18.63 -15.19 15.68
CA ARG A 468 -20.03 -15.34 16.04
C ARG A 468 -20.66 -16.42 15.19
N ASP A 469 -21.34 -17.36 15.83
CA ASP A 469 -22.26 -18.27 15.18
C ASP A 469 -23.55 -17.51 14.84
N ARG A 470 -23.92 -17.45 13.57
CA ARG A 470 -25.07 -16.67 13.08
C ARG A 470 -26.42 -17.31 13.39
N GLN A 471 -26.45 -18.59 13.73
CA GLN A 471 -27.67 -19.30 14.08
C GLN A 471 -27.98 -19.15 15.58
N THR A 472 -26.95 -19.25 16.43
CA THR A 472 -27.10 -19.23 17.90
C THR A 472 -26.79 -17.88 18.53
N GLY A 473 -26.02 -17.02 17.84
CA GLY A 473 -25.51 -15.76 18.36
C GLY A 473 -24.34 -15.92 19.34
N GLN A 474 -23.88 -17.14 19.62
CA GLN A 474 -22.75 -17.36 20.52
C GLN A 474 -21.45 -16.86 19.91
N GLU A 475 -20.60 -16.27 20.76
CA GLU A 475 -19.30 -15.76 20.38
C GLU A 475 -18.18 -16.61 20.99
N GLU A 476 -17.18 -16.92 20.18
CA GLU A 476 -15.99 -17.66 20.56
C GLU A 476 -14.75 -16.87 20.12
N THR A 477 -13.78 -16.70 21.04
CA THR A 477 -12.48 -16.11 20.72
C THR A 477 -11.50 -17.21 20.34
N LEU A 478 -10.91 -17.11 19.15
CA LEU A 478 -9.92 -18.06 18.64
C LEU A 478 -8.54 -17.40 18.51
N PRO A 479 -7.47 -18.06 18.96
CA PRO A 479 -6.11 -17.63 18.63
C PRO A 479 -5.86 -17.87 17.14
N VAL A 480 -5.30 -16.87 16.46
CA VAL A 480 -4.92 -16.98 15.05
C VAL A 480 -3.79 -16.01 14.73
N ASP A 481 -2.83 -16.46 13.95
CA ASP A 481 -1.65 -15.67 13.55
C ASP A 481 -1.88 -14.93 12.22
N GLY A 482 -2.82 -15.40 11.40
CA GLY A 482 -3.19 -14.75 10.13
C GLY A 482 -4.67 -14.88 9.76
N LEU A 483 -5.33 -13.79 9.42
CA LEU A 483 -6.70 -13.70 8.93
C LEU A 483 -6.71 -13.26 7.46
N PHE A 484 -7.27 -14.09 6.59
CA PHE A 484 -7.38 -13.85 5.15
C PHE A 484 -8.84 -13.64 4.75
N VAL A 485 -9.21 -12.41 4.40
CA VAL A 485 -10.57 -12.05 4.03
C VAL A 485 -10.75 -12.19 2.51
N MET A 486 -11.53 -13.18 2.11
CA MET A 486 -11.75 -13.64 0.74
C MET A 486 -13.24 -13.57 0.36
N ILE A 487 -13.90 -12.45 0.71
CA ILE A 487 -15.35 -12.25 0.54
C ILE A 487 -15.75 -11.54 -0.77
N GLY A 488 -14.79 -11.38 -1.69
CA GLY A 488 -14.99 -10.84 -3.04
C GLY A 488 -14.53 -9.38 -3.21
N ALA A 489 -14.53 -8.95 -4.46
CA ALA A 489 -14.20 -7.59 -4.88
C ALA A 489 -15.25 -7.09 -5.89
N GLU A 490 -15.41 -5.78 -5.98
CA GLU A 490 -16.38 -5.13 -6.88
C GLU A 490 -15.69 -4.11 -7.78
N PRO A 491 -15.87 -4.17 -9.12
CA PRO A 491 -15.11 -3.35 -10.07
C PRO A 491 -15.63 -1.91 -10.23
N GLY A 492 -16.81 -1.58 -9.71
CA GLY A 492 -17.34 -0.21 -9.75
C GLY A 492 -17.66 0.30 -11.17
N THR A 493 -18.05 -0.59 -12.07
CA THR A 493 -18.20 -0.33 -13.52
C THR A 493 -19.60 0.13 -13.94
N GLY A 494 -20.50 0.38 -12.97
CA GLY A 494 -21.91 0.69 -13.24
C GLY A 494 -22.14 1.92 -14.12
N TRP A 495 -21.22 2.89 -14.07
CA TRP A 495 -21.27 4.15 -14.82
C TRP A 495 -20.91 4.00 -16.31
N LEU A 496 -20.28 2.90 -16.71
CA LEU A 496 -19.88 2.69 -18.10
C LEU A 496 -21.12 2.53 -19.00
N PRO A 497 -21.03 2.81 -20.32
CA PRO A 497 -22.10 2.53 -21.26
C PRO A 497 -22.48 1.05 -21.32
N GLU A 498 -23.74 0.74 -21.63
CA GLU A 498 -24.23 -0.63 -21.82
C GLU A 498 -23.48 -1.39 -22.93
N LYS A 499 -22.93 -0.67 -23.91
CA LYS A 499 -22.12 -1.24 -25.00
C LYS A 499 -20.74 -1.74 -24.54
N VAL A 500 -20.32 -1.41 -23.31
CA VAL A 500 -19.13 -2.00 -22.68
C VAL A 500 -19.55 -3.28 -21.98
N GLY A 501 -19.28 -4.42 -22.64
CA GLY A 501 -19.64 -5.75 -22.18
C GLY A 501 -19.04 -6.05 -20.81
N ARG A 502 -19.85 -6.69 -19.96
CA ARG A 502 -19.49 -7.04 -18.57
C ARG A 502 -19.93 -8.47 -18.28
N ASP A 503 -19.19 -9.15 -17.43
CA ASP A 503 -19.64 -10.41 -16.85
C ASP A 503 -20.77 -10.20 -15.83
N HIS A 504 -21.34 -11.28 -15.30
CA HIS A 504 -22.44 -11.20 -14.33
C HIS A 504 -22.03 -10.65 -12.95
N TYR A 505 -20.72 -10.46 -12.71
CA TYR A 505 -20.18 -9.80 -11.52
C TYR A 505 -19.80 -8.33 -11.79
N GLY A 506 -19.99 -7.84 -13.01
CA GLY A 506 -19.70 -6.47 -13.43
C GLY A 506 -18.27 -6.24 -13.93
N PHE A 507 -17.42 -7.26 -14.08
CA PHE A 507 -16.07 -7.08 -14.63
C PHE A 507 -16.11 -6.84 -16.13
N VAL A 508 -15.25 -5.95 -16.64
CA VAL A 508 -15.22 -5.58 -18.06
C VAL A 508 -14.66 -6.72 -18.91
N LEU A 509 -15.40 -7.12 -19.95
CA LEU A 509 -14.94 -8.10 -20.93
C LEU A 509 -13.90 -7.47 -21.86
N ALA A 510 -12.82 -8.21 -22.14
CA ALA A 510 -11.76 -7.77 -23.04
C ALA A 510 -11.13 -8.95 -23.78
N GLY A 511 -10.51 -8.68 -24.92
CA GLY A 511 -9.84 -9.69 -25.74
C GLY A 511 -10.78 -10.84 -26.10
N VAL A 512 -10.38 -12.08 -25.78
CA VAL A 512 -11.18 -13.27 -26.12
C VAL A 512 -12.58 -13.26 -25.52
N ASP A 513 -12.75 -12.68 -24.32
CA ASP A 513 -14.07 -12.59 -23.67
C ASP A 513 -14.97 -11.56 -24.38
N ALA A 514 -14.39 -10.45 -24.84
CA ALA A 514 -15.11 -9.47 -25.66
C ALA A 514 -15.44 -10.04 -27.05
N ALA A 515 -14.56 -10.85 -27.64
CA ALA A 515 -14.78 -11.49 -28.94
C ALA A 515 -15.96 -12.47 -28.93
N ALA A 516 -16.23 -13.08 -27.77
CA ALA A 516 -17.36 -13.99 -27.57
C ALA A 516 -18.68 -13.27 -27.28
N ASP A 517 -18.62 -11.96 -26.99
CA ASP A 517 -19.79 -11.14 -26.68
C ASP A 517 -20.42 -10.60 -27.97
N PRO A 518 -21.76 -10.66 -28.13
CA PRO A 518 -22.46 -10.14 -29.31
C PRO A 518 -22.32 -8.62 -29.50
N LEU A 519 -21.84 -7.87 -28.50
CA LEU A 519 -21.55 -6.45 -28.61
C LEU A 519 -20.30 -6.15 -29.46
N TRP A 520 -19.42 -7.13 -29.69
CA TRP A 520 -18.30 -6.95 -30.61
C TRP A 520 -18.74 -7.08 -32.07
N THR A 521 -18.62 -6.00 -32.84
CA THR A 521 -19.14 -5.93 -34.22
C THR A 521 -18.09 -5.70 -35.29
N GLU A 522 -16.79 -5.65 -34.96
CA GLU A 522 -15.74 -5.46 -35.97
C GLU A 522 -15.39 -6.76 -36.69
N ASP A 523 -14.99 -6.65 -37.97
CA ASP A 523 -14.56 -7.78 -38.82
C ASP A 523 -13.18 -8.36 -38.45
N ARG A 524 -12.59 -7.91 -37.33
CA ARG A 524 -11.34 -8.42 -36.77
C ARG A 524 -11.57 -8.86 -35.32
N PRO A 525 -10.79 -9.80 -34.78
CA PRO A 525 -10.82 -10.05 -33.34
C PRO A 525 -10.38 -8.78 -32.57
N PRO A 526 -10.92 -8.55 -31.36
CA PRO A 526 -10.42 -7.53 -30.45
C PRO A 526 -8.96 -7.84 -30.05
N GLN A 527 -8.18 -6.80 -29.83
CA GLN A 527 -6.84 -6.95 -29.24
C GLN A 527 -6.94 -7.45 -27.79
N PRO A 528 -5.88 -8.06 -27.20
CA PRO A 528 -5.97 -8.74 -25.91
C PRO A 528 -6.55 -7.93 -24.74
N TYR A 529 -6.39 -6.60 -24.73
CA TYR A 529 -6.97 -5.73 -23.69
C TYR A 529 -8.09 -4.84 -24.21
N GLU A 530 -8.46 -4.96 -25.49
CA GLU A 530 -9.54 -4.18 -26.10
C GLU A 530 -10.88 -4.74 -25.63
N THR A 531 -11.77 -3.85 -25.22
CA THR A 531 -13.12 -4.18 -24.75
C THR A 531 -14.04 -4.48 -25.94
N THR A 532 -15.34 -4.62 -25.69
CA THR A 532 -16.35 -4.70 -26.76
C THR A 532 -16.46 -3.40 -27.59
N ILE A 533 -15.78 -2.32 -27.19
CA ILE A 533 -15.68 -1.08 -27.95
C ILE A 533 -14.24 -0.90 -28.46
N PRO A 534 -14.01 -0.81 -29.79
CA PRO A 534 -12.68 -0.59 -30.36
C PRO A 534 -12.03 0.69 -29.83
N GLY A 535 -10.74 0.63 -29.47
CA GLY A 535 -10.01 1.77 -28.90
C GLY A 535 -10.28 2.03 -27.40
N LEU A 536 -11.25 1.35 -26.80
CA LEU A 536 -11.44 1.29 -25.35
C LEU A 536 -10.80 0.01 -24.82
N PHE A 537 -9.82 0.14 -23.94
CA PHE A 537 -9.06 -0.95 -23.35
C PHE A 537 -9.35 -1.08 -21.86
N ALA A 538 -9.20 -2.28 -21.30
CA ALA A 538 -9.29 -2.53 -19.86
C ALA A 538 -8.05 -3.29 -19.37
N VAL A 539 -7.44 -2.82 -18.28
CA VAL A 539 -6.23 -3.43 -17.70
C VAL A 539 -6.35 -3.59 -16.19
N GLY A 540 -5.71 -4.63 -15.66
CA GLY A 540 -5.67 -4.90 -14.23
C GLY A 540 -7.01 -5.39 -13.68
N ASP A 541 -7.32 -5.01 -12.45
CA ASP A 541 -8.34 -5.72 -11.68
C ASP A 541 -9.78 -5.44 -12.15
N VAL A 542 -10.03 -4.40 -12.93
CA VAL A 542 -11.37 -4.11 -13.51
C VAL A 542 -11.78 -5.14 -14.57
N ARG A 543 -10.80 -5.81 -15.19
CA ARG A 543 -11.00 -6.75 -16.30
C ARG A 543 -11.46 -8.13 -15.82
N CYS A 544 -12.35 -8.75 -16.59
CA CYS A 544 -12.75 -10.15 -16.43
C CYS A 544 -11.53 -11.07 -16.52
N GLY A 545 -11.46 -12.07 -15.64
CA GLY A 545 -10.39 -13.07 -15.65
C GLY A 545 -8.98 -12.55 -15.32
N SER A 546 -8.82 -11.32 -14.82
CA SER A 546 -7.48 -10.82 -14.44
C SER A 546 -6.92 -11.51 -13.20
N VAL A 547 -5.59 -11.58 -13.11
CA VAL A 547 -4.86 -12.39 -12.10
C VAL A 547 -4.88 -11.76 -10.70
N LYS A 548 -5.40 -10.52 -10.55
CA LYS A 548 -5.49 -9.76 -9.30
C LYS A 548 -4.14 -9.65 -8.56
N ARG A 549 -3.10 -9.26 -9.30
CA ARG A 549 -1.71 -9.10 -8.82
C ARG A 549 -1.14 -7.78 -9.31
N VAL A 550 -0.43 -7.08 -8.44
CA VAL A 550 0.24 -5.80 -8.76
C VAL A 550 1.17 -5.93 -9.97
N ALA A 551 2.03 -6.95 -10.00
CA ALA A 551 2.94 -7.18 -11.13
C ALA A 551 2.20 -7.48 -12.45
N SER A 552 1.08 -8.20 -12.38
CA SER A 552 0.24 -8.46 -13.57
C SER A 552 -0.38 -7.16 -14.06
N ALA A 553 -0.99 -6.37 -13.16
CA ALA A 553 -1.59 -5.10 -13.51
C ALA A 553 -0.58 -4.13 -14.14
N VAL A 554 0.63 -4.02 -13.60
CA VAL A 554 1.71 -3.24 -14.21
C VAL A 554 2.05 -3.77 -15.61
N GLY A 555 2.22 -5.09 -15.76
CA GLY A 555 2.50 -5.69 -17.06
C GLY A 555 1.40 -5.43 -18.09
N GLU A 556 0.13 -5.57 -17.72
CA GLU A 556 -1.02 -5.27 -18.58
C GLU A 556 -1.03 -3.79 -18.99
N GLY A 557 -0.82 -2.88 -18.02
CA GLY A 557 -0.73 -1.44 -18.24
C GLY A 557 0.43 -1.04 -19.16
N SER A 558 1.58 -1.71 -19.08
CA SER A 558 2.69 -1.47 -20.00
C SER A 558 2.38 -1.99 -21.41
N VAL A 559 1.88 -3.23 -21.52
CA VAL A 559 1.69 -3.89 -22.82
C VAL A 559 0.54 -3.27 -23.63
N VAL A 560 -0.49 -2.72 -22.97
CA VAL A 560 -1.62 -2.11 -23.68
C VAL A 560 -1.20 -0.93 -24.57
N VAL A 561 -0.10 -0.23 -24.25
CA VAL A 561 0.39 0.91 -25.05
C VAL A 561 0.75 0.51 -26.49
N SER A 562 1.28 -0.71 -26.70
CA SER A 562 1.50 -1.23 -28.05
C SER A 562 0.20 -1.42 -28.83
N GLN A 563 -0.89 -1.83 -28.16
CA GLN A 563 -2.20 -2.01 -28.76
C GLN A 563 -2.86 -0.66 -29.09
N ILE A 564 -2.63 0.34 -28.24
CA ILE A 564 -3.01 1.73 -28.48
C ILE A 564 -2.33 2.25 -29.76
N HIS A 565 -1.02 2.06 -29.91
CA HIS A 565 -0.33 2.45 -31.15
C HIS A 565 -0.91 1.76 -32.40
N GLY A 566 -1.27 0.48 -32.28
CA GLY A 566 -1.98 -0.25 -33.33
C GLY A 566 -3.30 0.43 -33.71
N HIS A 567 -4.13 0.74 -32.71
CA HIS A 567 -5.41 1.42 -32.91
C HIS A 567 -5.25 2.83 -33.52
N LEU A 568 -4.32 3.64 -33.02
CA LEU A 568 -4.05 4.97 -33.55
C LEU A 568 -3.61 4.93 -35.03
N LYS A 569 -2.86 3.90 -35.42
CA LYS A 569 -2.48 3.67 -36.82
C LYS A 569 -3.69 3.29 -37.68
N GLU A 570 -4.60 2.46 -37.18
CA GLU A 570 -5.86 2.13 -37.87
C GLU A 570 -6.71 3.38 -38.11
N LEU A 571 -6.84 4.26 -37.10
CA LEU A 571 -7.56 5.53 -37.23
C LEU A 571 -6.94 6.42 -38.32
N ALA A 572 -5.61 6.57 -38.32
CA ALA A 572 -4.90 7.35 -39.33
C ALA A 572 -5.11 6.79 -40.75
N GLN A 573 -5.14 5.47 -40.92
CA GLN A 573 -5.42 4.83 -42.20
C GLN A 573 -6.86 5.02 -42.67
N ARG A 574 -7.84 4.93 -41.76
CA ARG A 574 -9.27 5.18 -42.06
C ARG A 574 -9.48 6.64 -42.50
N ALA A 575 -8.84 7.60 -41.82
CA ALA A 575 -8.89 9.01 -42.20
C ALA A 575 -8.33 9.26 -43.62
N LEU A 576 -7.19 8.63 -43.96
CA LEU A 576 -6.59 8.73 -45.29
C LEU A 576 -7.46 8.06 -46.38
N GLY A 577 -8.05 6.90 -46.11
CA GLY A 577 -8.93 6.19 -47.04
C GLY A 577 -10.25 6.91 -47.29
N GLY A 578 -10.81 7.57 -46.26
CA GLY A 578 -12.03 8.38 -46.39
C GLY A 578 -11.85 9.67 -47.20
N LEU A 579 -10.65 10.25 -47.20
CA LEU A 579 -10.30 11.40 -48.05
C LEU A 579 -10.18 11.00 -49.53
N ALA A 580 -9.56 9.85 -49.83
CA ALA A 580 -9.43 9.35 -51.20
C ALA A 580 -10.76 8.95 -51.87
N GLY A 581 -11.78 8.59 -51.08
CA GLY A 581 -13.12 8.23 -51.59
C GLY A 581 -14.08 9.41 -51.82
N ARG A 582 -13.70 10.64 -51.45
CA ARG A 582 -14.52 11.85 -51.65
C ARG A 582 -14.17 12.64 -52.92
N ASP A 583 -13.04 12.32 -53.56
CA ASP A 583 -12.57 12.94 -54.82
C ASP A 583 -12.85 12.06 -56.06
N GLY A 584 -13.73 11.06 -55.95
CA GLY A 584 -14.06 10.08 -56.99
C GLY A 584 -15.44 10.24 -57.61
#